data_AF-A0A3A8GT24-F1
#
_entry.id   AF-A0A3A8GT24-F1
#
_cell.length_a   1.000
_cell.length_b   1.000
_cell.length_c   1.000
_cell.angle_alpha   90.00
_cell.angle_beta   90.00
_cell.angle_gamma   90.00
#
_symmetry.space_group_name_H-M   'P 1'
#
loop_
_entity.id
_entity.type
_entity.pdbx_description
1 polymer ?
#
loop_
_entity_poly.entity_id
_entity_poly.type
_entity_poly.pdbx_seq_one_letter_code
_entity_poly.pdbx_strand_id
1 'polypeptide(L)'
;MFVRTALFLSAALMLGGCDVTTELGKPCQLVRRATAEEQEKQGRKFMEIQEKDIAVDQDFISFGSLDCEDLICVRDDLSPRSDTPEAFALGYCSKECVQGTTTGCEITRTVGDVPEGLKERMTCRPLLLDQDTLDAIKVADESFYRRTFGENNSPYFCAGAVPDAQGN
;
A
#
# COMPACT_ATOMS: atom_id res chain seq x y z
N MET A 1 55.04 35.03 -4.56
CA MET A 1 54.67 33.77 -5.23
C MET A 1 54.67 32.66 -4.19
N PHE A 2 53.85 31.63 -4.41
CA PHE A 2 53.81 30.32 -3.76
C PHE A 2 52.83 30.10 -2.60
N VAL A 3 51.57 29.96 -3.02
CA VAL A 3 50.61 28.86 -2.78
C VAL A 3 50.16 28.58 -1.34
N ARG A 4 48.88 28.91 -1.15
CA ARG A 4 47.94 28.39 -0.14
C ARG A 4 47.78 26.87 -0.30
N THR A 5 47.84 26.13 0.80
CA THR A 5 47.29 24.77 0.84
C THR A 5 46.57 24.54 2.16
N ALA A 6 45.27 24.84 2.15
CA ALA A 6 44.34 24.40 3.18
C ALA A 6 44.09 22.90 2.95
N LEU A 7 44.49 22.07 3.90
CA LEU A 7 44.14 20.65 3.96
C LEU A 7 42.67 20.54 4.40
N PHE A 8 41.77 20.51 3.43
CA PHE A 8 40.40 20.03 3.62
C PHE A 8 40.44 18.50 3.73
N LEU A 9 40.45 17.98 4.97
CA LEU A 9 40.07 16.59 5.23
C LEU A 9 38.54 16.50 5.09
N SER A 10 38.07 16.33 3.86
CA SER A 10 36.68 16.00 3.59
C SER A 10 36.38 14.59 4.11
N ALA A 11 35.47 14.53 5.06
CA ALA A 11 34.90 13.32 5.61
C ALA A 11 34.27 12.48 4.48
N ALA A 12 34.92 11.37 4.14
CA ALA A 12 34.28 10.28 3.41
C ALA A 12 33.42 9.50 4.41
N LEU A 13 32.25 10.06 4.75
CA LEU A 13 31.14 9.27 5.27
C LEU A 13 30.73 8.33 4.14
N MET A 14 31.23 7.10 4.21
CA MET A 14 30.69 5.97 3.46
C MET A 14 29.21 5.84 3.86
N LEU A 15 28.34 6.39 3.01
CA LEU A 15 26.92 6.09 2.98
C LEU A 15 26.77 4.62 2.55
N GLY A 16 27.09 3.71 3.45
CA GLY A 16 26.48 2.38 3.44
C GLY A 16 25.02 2.61 3.76
N GLY A 17 24.22 2.92 2.74
CA GLY A 17 22.77 2.87 2.86
C GLY A 17 22.44 1.46 3.34
N CYS A 18 21.83 1.35 4.51
CA CYS A 18 21.24 0.09 4.93
C CYS A 18 20.32 -0.34 3.78
N ASP A 19 20.48 -1.58 3.30
CA ASP A 19 19.45 -2.25 2.51
C ASP A 19 18.21 -2.35 3.42
N VAL A 20 17.42 -1.29 3.44
CA VAL A 20 16.10 -1.33 4.07
C VAL A 20 15.28 -2.16 3.10
N THR A 21 15.22 -3.46 3.35
CA THR A 21 14.23 -4.33 2.75
C THR A 21 12.88 -3.77 3.14
N THR A 22 12.29 -2.98 2.26
CA THR A 22 10.96 -2.42 2.50
C THR A 22 9.97 -3.59 2.54
N GLU A 23 8.99 -3.54 3.43
CA GLU A 23 7.89 -4.52 3.43
C GLU A 23 6.99 -4.39 2.19
N LEU A 24 7.24 -3.40 1.32
CA LEU A 24 6.56 -3.23 0.04
C LEU A 24 6.62 -4.51 -0.80
N GLY A 25 5.45 -4.97 -1.28
CA GLY A 25 5.31 -6.17 -2.09
C GLY A 25 5.27 -7.49 -1.30
N LYS A 26 5.42 -7.46 0.03
CA LYS A 26 5.22 -8.65 0.88
C LYS A 26 3.75 -9.08 0.85
N PRO A 27 3.44 -10.40 0.73
CA PRO A 27 2.06 -10.88 0.82
C PRO A 27 1.41 -10.54 2.15
N CYS A 28 0.13 -10.19 2.10
CA CYS A 28 -0.66 -9.86 3.28
C CYS A 28 -2.09 -10.37 3.14
N GLN A 29 -2.72 -10.67 4.27
CA GLN A 29 -4.12 -11.03 4.29
C GLN A 29 -5.01 -9.79 4.29
N LEU A 30 -6.02 -9.77 3.42
CA LEU A 30 -7.00 -8.70 3.38
C LEU A 30 -7.97 -8.81 4.55
N VAL A 31 -8.18 -7.68 5.21
CA VAL A 31 -9.15 -7.53 6.28
C VAL A 31 -10.08 -6.35 6.02
N ARG A 32 -11.30 -6.44 6.52
CA ARG A 32 -12.23 -5.32 6.63
C ARG A 32 -12.50 -5.01 8.08
N ARG A 33 -13.04 -3.82 8.34
CA ARG A 33 -13.57 -3.51 9.66
C ARG A 33 -14.72 -4.46 10.02
N ALA A 34 -14.74 -4.93 11.25
CA ALA A 34 -15.87 -5.67 11.81
C ALA A 34 -17.09 -4.75 11.90
N THR A 35 -18.28 -5.29 11.60
CA THR A 35 -19.53 -4.60 11.91
C THR A 35 -19.72 -4.51 13.43
N ALA A 36 -20.64 -3.66 13.89
CA ALA A 36 -20.92 -3.53 15.33
C ALA A 36 -21.31 -4.87 15.96
N GLU A 37 -22.16 -5.65 15.27
CA GLU A 37 -22.60 -6.97 15.72
C GLU A 37 -21.45 -8.00 15.77
N GLU A 38 -20.57 -8.00 14.76
CA GLU A 38 -19.40 -8.88 14.74
C GLU A 38 -18.42 -8.52 15.85
N GLN A 39 -18.22 -7.23 16.10
CA GLN A 39 -17.34 -6.75 17.16
C GLN A 39 -17.89 -7.13 18.54
N GLU A 40 -19.19 -7.03 18.76
CA GLU A 40 -19.84 -7.47 20.01
C GLU A 40 -19.74 -8.98 20.23
N LYS A 41 -19.89 -9.78 19.16
CA LYS A 41 -19.87 -11.24 19.25
C LYS A 41 -18.46 -11.83 19.36
N GLN A 42 -17.51 -11.28 18.61
CA GLN A 42 -16.19 -11.88 18.42
C GLN A 42 -15.06 -11.11 19.10
N GLY A 43 -15.31 -9.87 19.55
CA GLY A 43 -14.31 -9.02 20.20
C GLY A 43 -13.18 -8.54 19.29
N ARG A 44 -13.30 -8.77 17.97
CA ARG A 44 -12.29 -8.38 16.98
C ARG A 44 -12.71 -7.10 16.27
N LYS A 45 -11.74 -6.22 15.99
CA LYS A 45 -11.96 -4.97 15.25
C LYS A 45 -11.92 -5.15 13.74
N PHE A 46 -11.23 -6.19 13.29
CA PHE A 46 -11.04 -6.52 11.88
C PHE A 46 -11.46 -7.97 11.64
N MET A 47 -12.07 -8.18 10.48
CA MET A 47 -12.54 -9.46 9.98
C MET A 47 -11.80 -9.79 8.71
N GLU A 48 -11.43 -11.05 8.57
CA GLU A 48 -10.80 -11.59 7.36
C GLU A 48 -11.77 -11.50 6.17
N ILE A 49 -11.23 -11.19 4.99
CA ILE A 49 -12.00 -11.16 3.74
C ILE A 49 -11.78 -12.48 3.01
N GLN A 50 -12.84 -13.05 2.44
CA GLN A 50 -12.76 -14.27 1.65
C GLN A 50 -12.74 -13.95 0.16
N GLU A 51 -12.23 -14.87 -0.66
CA GLU A 51 -12.15 -14.72 -2.12
C GLU A 51 -13.51 -14.43 -2.77
N LYS A 52 -14.58 -15.03 -2.25
CA LYS A 52 -15.96 -14.80 -2.74
C LYS A 52 -16.48 -13.38 -2.48
N ASP A 53 -15.88 -12.64 -1.56
CA ASP A 53 -16.35 -11.31 -1.18
C ASP A 53 -15.78 -10.20 -2.08
N ILE A 54 -14.85 -10.54 -2.99
CA ILE A 54 -14.18 -9.60 -3.90
C ILE A 54 -14.62 -9.92 -5.33
N ALA A 55 -15.12 -8.92 -6.08
CA ALA A 55 -15.45 -9.10 -7.50
C ALA A 55 -14.20 -9.38 -8.35
N VAL A 56 -14.36 -9.94 -9.56
CA VAL A 56 -13.23 -10.39 -10.39
C VAL A 56 -12.28 -9.25 -10.77
N ASP A 57 -12.82 -8.11 -11.16
CA ASP A 57 -12.08 -6.95 -11.71
C ASP A 57 -12.04 -5.78 -10.71
N GLN A 58 -11.98 -6.08 -9.42
CA GLN A 58 -12.05 -5.07 -8.37
C GLN A 58 -10.73 -4.96 -7.62
N ASP A 59 -10.20 -3.74 -7.56
CA ASP A 59 -9.14 -3.37 -6.63
C ASP A 59 -9.68 -3.33 -5.19
N PHE A 60 -8.89 -3.82 -4.26
CA PHE A 60 -9.22 -3.84 -2.84
C PHE A 60 -8.12 -3.22 -2.01
N ILE A 61 -8.49 -2.31 -1.10
CA ILE A 61 -7.60 -1.70 -0.12
C ILE A 61 -8.05 -2.07 1.29
N SER A 62 -7.12 -2.63 2.06
CA SER A 62 -7.34 -3.06 3.42
C SER A 62 -6.47 -2.25 4.38
N PHE A 63 -7.15 -1.49 5.23
CA PHE A 63 -6.55 -0.77 6.34
C PHE A 63 -6.53 -1.67 7.58
N GLY A 64 -5.35 -1.84 8.19
CA GLY A 64 -5.20 -2.59 9.45
C GLY A 64 -4.83 -4.06 9.30
N SER A 65 -4.34 -4.49 8.13
CA SER A 65 -3.68 -5.80 8.01
C SER A 65 -2.43 -5.82 8.88
N LEU A 66 -2.34 -6.81 9.77
CA LEU A 66 -1.21 -6.93 10.71
C LEU A 66 0.08 -7.41 10.03
N ASP A 67 -0.03 -7.94 8.81
CA ASP A 67 1.11 -8.47 8.06
C ASP A 67 2.02 -7.37 7.51
N CYS A 68 1.49 -6.14 7.42
CA CYS A 68 2.13 -5.01 6.77
C CYS A 68 2.75 -3.97 7.73
N GLU A 69 2.72 -4.20 9.04
CA GLU A 69 3.19 -3.23 10.06
C GLU A 69 2.58 -1.83 9.87
N ASP A 70 3.37 -0.87 9.40
CA ASP A 70 2.97 0.52 9.12
C ASP A 70 2.42 0.72 7.69
N LEU A 71 2.44 -0.31 6.85
CA LEU A 71 1.93 -0.31 5.49
C LEU A 71 0.48 -0.79 5.42
N ILE A 72 -0.16 -0.57 4.27
CA ILE A 72 -1.51 -1.05 3.99
C ILE A 72 -1.48 -2.31 3.13
N CYS A 73 -2.53 -3.11 3.14
CA CYS A 73 -2.63 -4.29 2.27
C CYS A 73 -3.48 -3.95 1.04
N VAL A 74 -2.91 -4.07 -0.16
CA VAL A 74 -3.58 -3.78 -1.42
C VAL A 74 -3.66 -5.05 -2.26
N ARG A 75 -4.76 -5.18 -2.99
CA ARG A 75 -4.94 -6.18 -4.02
C ARG A 75 -5.45 -5.50 -5.27
N ASP A 76 -4.82 -5.78 -6.39
CA ASP A 76 -5.30 -5.34 -7.71
C ASP A 76 -5.97 -6.49 -8.47
N ASP A 77 -6.66 -6.15 -9.55
CA ASP A 77 -7.34 -7.08 -10.46
C ASP A 77 -6.45 -8.23 -11.00
N LEU A 78 -5.16 -7.96 -11.23
CA LEU A 78 -4.17 -8.93 -11.71
C LEU A 78 -3.53 -9.76 -10.59
N SER A 79 -3.93 -9.55 -9.33
CA SER A 79 -3.38 -10.29 -8.20
C SER A 79 -3.86 -11.75 -8.23
N PRO A 80 -2.99 -12.73 -7.87
CA PRO A 80 -3.37 -14.13 -7.84
C PRO A 80 -4.59 -14.39 -6.95
N ARG A 81 -5.51 -15.23 -7.42
CA ARG A 81 -6.72 -15.62 -6.68
C ARG A 81 -6.66 -17.10 -6.32
N SER A 82 -7.21 -17.47 -5.16
CA SER A 82 -7.45 -18.89 -4.86
C SER A 82 -8.68 -19.39 -5.62
N ASP A 83 -8.62 -20.60 -6.15
CA ASP A 83 -9.78 -21.30 -6.72
C ASP A 83 -10.83 -21.70 -5.65
N THR A 84 -10.49 -21.57 -4.36
CA THR A 84 -11.38 -21.86 -3.25
C THR A 84 -12.09 -20.59 -2.78
N PRO A 85 -13.41 -20.43 -2.98
CA PRO A 85 -14.12 -19.19 -2.67
C PRO A 85 -14.10 -18.81 -1.18
N GLU A 86 -13.97 -19.80 -0.31
CA GLU A 86 -13.93 -19.63 1.16
C GLU A 86 -12.52 -19.34 1.70
N ALA A 87 -11.49 -19.43 0.85
CA ALA A 87 -10.13 -19.09 1.24
C ALA A 87 -10.01 -17.60 1.55
N PHE A 88 -9.12 -17.25 2.47
CA PHE A 88 -8.83 -15.85 2.75
C PHE A 88 -8.19 -15.18 1.54
N ALA A 89 -8.70 -14.00 1.21
CA ALA A 89 -8.19 -13.20 0.12
C ALA A 89 -6.84 -12.59 0.53
N LEU A 90 -5.86 -12.77 -0.36
CA LEU A 90 -4.52 -12.22 -0.20
C LEU A 90 -4.33 -10.99 -1.09
N GLY A 91 -3.44 -10.11 -0.64
CA GLY A 91 -2.90 -8.98 -1.36
C GLY A 91 -1.40 -8.85 -1.09
N TYR A 92 -0.86 -7.65 -1.27
CA TYR A 92 0.51 -7.30 -0.96
C TYR A 92 0.61 -5.95 -0.25
N CYS A 93 1.64 -5.78 0.58
CA CYS A 93 1.84 -4.56 1.32
C CYS A 93 2.21 -3.41 0.38
N SER A 94 1.58 -2.27 0.61
CA SER A 94 1.64 -1.06 -0.20
C SER A 94 1.78 0.17 0.71
N LYS A 95 2.24 1.27 0.13
CA LYS A 95 2.39 2.56 0.83
C LYS A 95 1.81 3.69 0.01
N GLU A 96 1.51 4.79 0.68
CA GLU A 96 1.17 6.04 0.02
C GLU A 96 2.32 6.52 -0.87
N CYS A 97 1.96 7.15 -1.98
CA CYS A 97 2.91 7.69 -2.94
C CYS A 97 2.43 9.04 -3.45
N VAL A 98 3.35 9.78 -4.07
CA VAL A 98 3.05 11.08 -4.67
C VAL A 98 2.75 10.87 -6.15
N GLN A 99 1.59 11.35 -6.60
CA GLN A 99 1.23 11.28 -8.01
C GLN A 99 2.32 11.93 -8.88
N GLY A 100 2.68 11.27 -9.98
CA GLY A 100 3.67 11.77 -10.93
C GLY A 100 5.13 11.55 -10.51
N THR A 101 5.39 10.95 -9.35
CA THR A 101 6.74 10.46 -9.02
C THR A 101 6.92 9.04 -9.55
N THR A 102 8.02 8.81 -10.28
CA THR A 102 8.44 7.46 -10.71
C THR A 102 9.24 6.73 -9.64
N THR A 103 9.53 7.41 -8.53
CA THR A 103 10.39 6.92 -7.44
C THR A 103 9.55 6.74 -6.18
N GLY A 104 9.81 5.66 -5.46
CA GLY A 104 9.16 5.34 -4.19
C GLY A 104 8.38 4.04 -4.21
N CYS A 105 7.92 3.56 -5.36
CA CYS A 105 7.18 2.29 -5.45
C CYS A 105 8.06 1.10 -5.87
N GLU A 106 9.39 1.24 -5.89
CA GLU A 106 10.28 0.14 -6.19
C GLU A 106 10.29 -0.89 -5.07
N ILE A 107 9.97 -2.14 -5.42
CA ILE A 107 10.11 -3.27 -4.49
C ILE A 107 11.58 -3.66 -4.40
N THR A 108 12.25 -3.23 -3.34
CA THR A 108 13.64 -3.61 -3.02
C THR A 108 13.73 -4.95 -2.29
N ARG A 109 12.60 -5.53 -1.89
CA ARG A 109 12.52 -6.82 -1.21
C ARG A 109 13.16 -7.92 -2.07
N THR A 110 14.14 -8.62 -1.49
CA THR A 110 14.90 -9.69 -2.15
C THR A 110 14.41 -11.10 -1.78
N VAL A 111 13.54 -11.21 -0.78
CA VAL A 111 12.86 -12.46 -0.42
C VAL A 111 11.90 -12.86 -1.55
N GLY A 112 11.91 -14.15 -1.91
CA GLY A 112 11.16 -14.71 -3.05
C GLY A 112 9.65 -14.91 -2.79
N ASP A 113 9.07 -14.13 -1.90
CA ASP A 113 7.64 -14.14 -1.56
C ASP A 113 6.86 -13.01 -2.26
N VAL A 114 7.54 -12.14 -3.01
CA VAL A 114 6.88 -11.11 -3.83
C VAL A 114 6.09 -11.80 -4.96
N PRO A 115 4.80 -11.45 -5.16
CA PRO A 115 4.00 -11.98 -6.26
C PRO A 115 4.69 -11.78 -7.62
N GLU A 116 4.63 -12.81 -8.48
CA GLU A 116 5.27 -12.79 -9.80
C GLU A 116 4.75 -11.63 -10.66
N GLY A 117 5.65 -10.93 -11.35
CA GLY A 117 5.30 -9.78 -12.20
C GLY A 117 4.95 -8.50 -11.45
N LEU A 118 4.85 -8.52 -10.11
CA LEU A 118 4.48 -7.34 -9.32
C LEU A 118 5.56 -6.26 -9.37
N LYS A 119 6.84 -6.63 -9.36
CA LYS A 119 7.95 -5.67 -9.37
C LYS A 119 7.97 -4.82 -10.63
N GLU A 120 7.63 -5.42 -11.77
CA GLU A 120 7.68 -4.82 -13.09
C GLU A 120 6.50 -3.88 -13.36
N ARG A 121 5.38 -4.10 -12.67
CA ARG A 121 4.14 -3.34 -12.86
C ARG A 121 3.83 -2.34 -11.75
N MET A 122 4.58 -2.34 -10.65
CA MET A 122 4.30 -1.47 -9.50
C MET A 122 4.41 0.01 -9.90
N THR A 123 3.33 0.77 -9.71
CA THR A 123 3.27 2.20 -10.02
C THR A 123 2.50 2.95 -8.93
N CYS A 124 2.62 4.27 -8.91
CA CYS A 124 1.81 5.12 -8.06
C CYS A 124 0.46 5.41 -8.75
N ARG A 125 -0.65 4.88 -8.23
CA ARG A 125 -1.98 5.06 -8.83
C ARG A 125 -3.07 5.37 -7.79
N PRO A 126 -4.17 6.04 -8.18
CA PRO A 126 -5.26 6.32 -7.27
C PRO A 126 -6.01 5.02 -6.93
N LEU A 127 -6.16 4.72 -5.64
CA LEU A 127 -6.93 3.57 -5.14
C LEU A 127 -8.10 3.99 -4.23
N LEU A 128 -8.07 5.23 -3.72
CA LEU A 128 -9.20 5.82 -3.00
C LEU A 128 -9.99 6.76 -3.90
N LEU A 129 -11.09 7.25 -3.34
CA LEU A 129 -11.85 8.38 -3.88
C LEU A 129 -10.91 9.56 -4.19
N ASP A 130 -11.28 10.39 -5.15
CA ASP A 130 -10.50 11.59 -5.49
C ASP A 130 -10.29 12.52 -4.29
N GLN A 131 -9.23 13.33 -4.36
CA GLN A 131 -8.83 14.22 -3.26
C GLN A 131 -9.96 15.16 -2.82
N ASP A 132 -10.71 15.71 -3.78
CA ASP A 132 -11.81 16.64 -3.50
C ASP A 132 -12.92 15.94 -2.70
N THR A 133 -13.23 14.70 -3.03
CA THR A 133 -14.21 13.87 -2.32
C THR A 133 -13.71 13.48 -0.92
N LEU A 134 -12.44 13.10 -0.80
CA LEU A 134 -11.83 12.80 0.51
C LEU A 134 -11.86 14.03 1.42
N ASP A 135 -11.49 15.21 0.90
CA ASP A 135 -11.49 16.46 1.63
C ASP A 135 -12.92 16.88 2.00
N ALA A 136 -13.89 16.71 1.10
CA ALA A 136 -15.30 16.98 1.38
C ALA A 136 -15.85 16.07 2.50
N ILE A 137 -15.52 14.78 2.49
CA ILE A 137 -15.91 13.84 3.56
C ILE A 137 -15.25 14.24 4.88
N LYS A 138 -13.97 14.61 4.86
CA LYS A 138 -13.21 15.03 6.04
C LYS A 138 -13.81 16.29 6.68
N VAL A 139 -14.21 17.27 5.87
CA VAL A 139 -14.87 18.50 6.33
C VAL A 139 -16.28 18.22 6.85
N ALA A 140 -17.03 17.32 6.21
CA ALA A 140 -18.39 16.98 6.60
C ALA A 140 -18.46 16.18 7.91
N ASP A 141 -17.60 15.18 8.08
CA ASP A 141 -17.50 14.36 9.28
C ASP A 141 -16.08 13.79 9.44
N GLU A 142 -15.22 14.56 10.14
CA GLU A 142 -13.85 14.16 10.45
C GLU A 142 -13.80 12.83 11.21
N SER A 143 -14.80 12.56 12.05
CA SER A 143 -14.87 11.34 12.84
C SER A 143 -15.13 10.12 11.94
N PHE A 144 -16.01 10.24 10.94
CA PHE A 144 -16.23 9.22 9.93
C PHE A 144 -15.00 9.05 9.05
N TYR A 145 -14.37 10.14 8.62
CA TYR A 145 -13.15 10.08 7.83
C TYR A 145 -12.04 9.29 8.53
N ARG A 146 -11.69 9.66 9.77
CA ARG A 146 -10.67 8.94 10.57
C ARG A 146 -11.05 7.49 10.84
N ARG A 147 -12.35 7.19 11.00
CA ARG A 147 -12.84 5.82 11.18
C ARG A 147 -12.76 4.97 9.91
N THR A 148 -12.87 5.56 8.73
CA THR A 148 -12.96 4.86 7.45
C THR A 148 -11.61 4.79 6.74
N PHE A 149 -10.88 5.91 6.70
CA PHE A 149 -9.63 6.07 5.95
C PHE A 149 -8.40 6.19 6.87
N GLY A 150 -8.59 6.32 8.19
CA GLY A 150 -7.49 6.49 9.14
C GLY A 150 -6.86 7.88 9.04
N GLU A 151 -5.53 7.92 9.13
CA GLU A 151 -4.73 9.14 8.92
C GLU A 151 -4.30 9.33 7.46
N ASN A 152 -4.75 8.46 6.54
CA ASN A 152 -4.38 8.54 5.12
C ASN A 152 -5.04 9.74 4.47
N ASN A 153 -4.22 10.65 3.92
CA ASN A 153 -4.71 11.85 3.22
C ASN A 153 -4.43 11.81 1.71
N SER A 154 -3.69 10.81 1.23
CA SER A 154 -3.41 10.61 -0.19
C SER A 154 -4.39 9.60 -0.79
N PRO A 155 -4.97 9.88 -1.97
CA PRO A 155 -5.70 8.87 -2.70
C PRO A 155 -4.78 7.92 -3.47
N TYR A 156 -3.47 8.22 -3.52
CA TYR A 156 -2.49 7.50 -4.32
C TYR A 156 -1.66 6.52 -3.48
N PHE A 157 -1.57 5.29 -3.97
CA PHE A 157 -0.82 4.21 -3.35
C PHE A 157 -0.02 3.42 -4.39
N CYS A 158 1.04 2.75 -3.94
CA CYS A 158 1.81 1.84 -4.78
C CYS A 158 0.98 0.59 -5.08
N ALA A 159 0.52 0.44 -6.31
CA ALA A 159 -0.17 -0.76 -6.75
C ALA A 159 0.29 -1.16 -8.14
N GLY A 160 0.10 -2.42 -8.48
CA GLY A 160 0.36 -2.87 -9.82
C GLY A 160 -0.52 -2.14 -10.82
N ALA A 161 0.09 -1.73 -11.94
CA ALA A 161 -0.59 -1.06 -13.02
C ALA A 161 -1.67 -1.99 -13.59
N VAL A 162 -2.88 -1.45 -13.71
CA VAL A 162 -3.92 -1.99 -14.58
C VAL A 162 -3.57 -1.60 -16.01
N PRO A 163 -3.75 -2.49 -17.01
CA PRO A 163 -3.70 -2.08 -18.41
C PRO A 163 -4.63 -0.89 -18.59
N ASP A 164 -4.12 0.21 -19.14
CA ASP A 164 -4.83 1.49 -19.21
C ASP A 164 -6.31 1.27 -19.52
N ALA A 165 -7.20 1.68 -18.60
CA ALA A 165 -8.46 2.26 -19.01
C ALA A 165 -8.09 3.54 -19.78
N GLN A 166 -7.70 3.37 -21.04
CA GLN A 166 -7.33 4.46 -21.93
C GLN A 166 -8.40 5.53 -21.84
N GLY A 167 -7.93 6.74 -21.59
CA GLY A 167 -8.72 7.87 -21.14
C GLY A 167 -9.98 8.18 -21.96
N ASN A 168 -10.90 8.84 -21.27
CA ASN A 168 -11.82 9.77 -21.91
C ASN A 168 -11.17 11.15 -22.00
#